data_AF-A0A6B3TTC1-F1
#
_entry.id   AF-A0A6B3TTC1-F1
#
_cell.length_a   1.000
_cell.length_b   1.000
_cell.length_c   1.000
_cell.angle_alpha   90.00
_cell.angle_beta   90.00
_cell.angle_gamma   90.00
#
_symmetry.space_group_name_H-M   'P 1'
#
loop_
_entity.id
_entity.type
_entity.pdbx_description
1 polymer ?
#
loop_
_entity_poly.entity_id
_entity_poly.type
_entity_poly.pdbx_seq_one_letter_code
_entity_poly.pdbx_strand_id
1 'polypeptide(L)'
;MKQLVYLIVTILFTSIWAPSALAAEEKKSADIVSNVKSAILIERDTGKVLYEKNSKEKLPPASMTKIMTMLLIMEAIDKGKLTWDEKIRTSERAASMGGSQIFLEPGEEMTAKEMMQGIAIGSGNDASVAMAEHIAGSEEAFIEMMNDKVKELGLKDTVFKNTTGLPESGHYSSAYDMAIIAKELLKYEDITKFTGLYESYLRENTDKKFWLVNTNKLVRFYPGVDGLKTGFTAEAKYCLTATAQKNGMRVIAVVFGAPTAKERNAQVTKMLDYAFSQYQTQPVYKRNQTIGVAKVSKGQEKTVEAVTSEPLSLLTKKGEKTKDVKQKVTIQKNLKAPIKKGDQVGSVKLIRNGKVILNSPLVAKKDVKQAGFWTLYKRSFGMFTKAGK
;
A
#
# COMPACT_ATOMS: atom_id res chain seq x y z
N MET A 1 -41.32 -49.97 -66.32
CA MET A 1 -42.51 -49.15 -66.06
C MET A 1 -42.19 -48.33 -64.81
N LYS A 2 -41.90 -47.01 -64.89
CA LYS A 2 -42.88 -45.89 -64.83
C LYS A 2 -43.94 -46.19 -63.75
N GLN A 3 -44.17 -45.47 -62.65
CA GLN A 3 -43.99 -44.07 -62.24
C GLN A 3 -44.16 -44.00 -60.70
N LEU A 4 -43.41 -43.12 -60.00
CA LEU A 4 -43.87 -41.97 -59.19
C LEU A 4 -45.14 -42.16 -58.33
N VAL A 5 -45.05 -41.97 -57.00
CA VAL A 5 -45.66 -40.85 -56.23
C VAL A 5 -45.17 -40.91 -54.77
N TYR A 6 -44.75 -39.74 -54.28
CA TYR A 6 -44.18 -39.39 -52.98
C TYR A 6 -45.18 -39.46 -51.81
N LEU A 7 -44.72 -39.81 -50.59
CA LEU A 7 -45.07 -39.03 -49.38
C LEU A 7 -44.18 -39.36 -48.15
N ILE A 8 -43.39 -38.37 -47.74
CA ILE A 8 -42.98 -38.05 -46.34
C ILE A 8 -42.42 -39.21 -45.50
N VAL A 9 -41.09 -39.42 -45.57
CA VAL A 9 -40.22 -39.62 -44.40
C VAL A 9 -38.81 -39.23 -44.82
N THR A 10 -38.30 -38.08 -44.38
CA THR A 10 -36.85 -37.85 -44.33
C THR A 10 -36.52 -37.18 -43.02
N ILE A 11 -35.92 -38.01 -42.17
CA ILE A 11 -35.28 -37.73 -40.91
C ILE A 11 -34.21 -36.66 -41.14
N LEU A 12 -34.38 -35.50 -40.53
CA LEU A 12 -33.31 -34.56 -40.25
C LEU A 12 -33.39 -34.22 -38.76
N PHE A 13 -32.78 -35.10 -37.96
CA PHE A 13 -32.42 -34.84 -36.58
C PHE A 13 -31.31 -33.77 -36.59
N THR A 14 -31.70 -32.50 -36.65
CA THR A 14 -30.80 -31.40 -36.31
C THR A 14 -30.67 -31.36 -34.79
N SER A 15 -29.69 -32.09 -34.28
CA SER A 15 -29.23 -31.97 -32.90
C SER A 15 -28.60 -30.59 -32.73
N ILE A 16 -29.37 -29.68 -32.14
CA ILE A 16 -28.90 -28.37 -31.66
C ILE A 16 -27.90 -28.64 -30.54
N TRP A 17 -26.62 -28.74 -30.88
CA TRP A 17 -25.54 -28.59 -29.92
C TRP A 17 -25.43 -27.09 -29.58
N ALA A 18 -26.25 -26.64 -28.65
CA ALA A 18 -25.98 -25.40 -27.95
C ALA A 18 -24.70 -25.63 -27.13
N PRO A 19 -23.64 -24.82 -27.31
CA PRO A 19 -22.55 -24.82 -26.36
C PRO A 19 -23.14 -24.34 -25.03
N SER A 20 -23.28 -25.26 -24.09
CA SER A 20 -23.52 -24.97 -22.68
C SER A 20 -22.33 -24.14 -22.21
N ALA A 21 -22.47 -22.83 -22.33
CA ALA A 21 -21.67 -21.89 -21.59
C ALA A 21 -21.89 -22.22 -20.11
N LEU A 22 -20.96 -22.99 -19.54
CA LEU A 22 -20.67 -23.01 -18.12
C LEU A 22 -20.29 -21.57 -17.75
N ALA A 23 -21.31 -20.73 -17.59
CA ALA A 23 -21.23 -19.56 -16.77
C ALA A 23 -20.84 -20.08 -15.39
N ALA A 24 -19.55 -19.97 -15.07
CA ALA A 24 -19.10 -20.10 -13.71
C ALA A 24 -19.89 -19.05 -12.92
N GLU A 25 -20.90 -19.49 -12.18
CA GLU A 25 -21.52 -18.66 -11.16
C GLU A 25 -20.39 -18.22 -10.23
N GLU A 26 -19.95 -16.97 -10.39
CA GLU A 26 -19.26 -16.26 -9.33
C GLU A 26 -20.23 -16.23 -8.17
N LYS A 27 -20.07 -17.17 -7.23
CA LYS A 27 -20.71 -17.12 -5.92
C LYS A 27 -20.52 -15.71 -5.40
N LYS A 28 -21.60 -14.92 -5.36
CA LYS A 28 -21.65 -13.66 -4.61
C LYS A 28 -20.97 -13.94 -3.27
N SER A 29 -19.81 -13.33 -3.04
CA SER A 29 -19.16 -13.43 -1.73
C SER A 29 -20.22 -13.04 -0.70
N ALA A 30 -20.45 -13.89 0.30
CA ALA A 30 -21.36 -13.58 1.40
C ALA A 30 -21.12 -12.14 1.86
N ASP A 31 -22.16 -11.34 2.06
CA ASP A 31 -21.99 -9.94 2.44
C ASP A 31 -21.40 -9.89 3.86
N ILE A 32 -20.07 -9.75 3.95
CA ILE A 32 -19.30 -9.83 5.19
C ILE A 32 -19.63 -8.64 6.10
N VAL A 33 -19.91 -7.49 5.49
CA VAL A 33 -20.15 -6.24 6.21
C VAL A 33 -21.50 -5.61 5.87
N SER A 34 -22.16 -5.10 6.88
CA SER A 34 -23.44 -4.40 6.78
C SER A 34 -23.34 -2.98 7.33
N ASN A 35 -24.28 -2.12 6.92
CA ASN A 35 -24.44 -0.76 7.45
C ASN A 35 -23.19 0.14 7.33
N VAL A 36 -22.51 0.06 6.19
CA VAL A 36 -21.37 0.92 5.80
C VAL A 36 -21.56 1.36 4.36
N LYS A 37 -21.01 2.52 3.99
CA LYS A 37 -21.11 3.03 2.62
C LYS A 37 -20.20 2.25 1.66
N SER A 38 -18.94 2.08 2.05
CA SER A 38 -17.97 1.29 1.29
C SER A 38 -16.99 0.56 2.20
N ALA A 39 -16.41 -0.52 1.68
CA ALA A 39 -15.41 -1.32 2.35
C ALA A 39 -14.48 -2.05 1.38
N ILE A 40 -13.25 -2.33 1.81
CA ILE A 40 -12.32 -3.22 1.10
C ILE A 40 -11.38 -3.92 2.07
N LEU A 41 -11.11 -5.20 1.80
CA LEU A 41 -10.12 -6.01 2.50
C LEU A 41 -9.10 -6.49 1.48
N ILE A 42 -7.82 -6.18 1.71
CA ILE A 42 -6.71 -6.67 0.88
C ILE A 42 -5.69 -7.40 1.74
N GLU A 43 -5.00 -8.37 1.15
CA GLU A 43 -3.72 -8.85 1.67
C GLU A 43 -2.61 -7.93 1.17
N ARG A 44 -1.73 -7.47 2.07
CA ARG A 44 -0.78 -6.38 1.78
C ARG A 44 0.22 -6.79 0.69
N ASP A 45 0.94 -7.89 0.86
CA ASP A 45 2.12 -8.19 0.05
C ASP A 45 1.71 -8.45 -1.42
N THR A 46 0.69 -9.30 -1.61
CA THR A 46 0.15 -9.63 -2.93
C THR A 46 -0.70 -8.51 -3.52
N GLY A 47 -1.27 -7.64 -2.68
CA GLY A 47 -2.29 -6.67 -3.10
C GLY A 47 -3.61 -7.31 -3.52
N LYS A 48 -3.82 -8.60 -3.21
CA LYS A 48 -5.04 -9.31 -3.59
C LYS A 48 -6.22 -8.77 -2.79
N VAL A 49 -7.26 -8.33 -3.50
CA VAL A 49 -8.57 -8.04 -2.90
C VAL A 49 -9.22 -9.34 -2.45
N LEU A 50 -9.54 -9.42 -1.16
CA LEU A 50 -10.20 -10.56 -0.50
C LEU A 50 -11.72 -10.32 -0.37
N TYR A 51 -12.12 -9.05 -0.24
CA TYR A 51 -13.51 -8.61 -0.19
C TYR A 51 -13.57 -7.13 -0.59
N GLU A 52 -14.64 -6.72 -1.27
CA GLU A 52 -14.93 -5.31 -1.54
C GLU A 52 -16.43 -5.03 -1.64
N LYS A 53 -16.81 -3.80 -1.26
CA LYS A 53 -18.16 -3.24 -1.34
C LYS A 53 -18.05 -1.77 -1.67
N ASN A 54 -18.55 -1.34 -2.84
CA ASN A 54 -18.47 0.05 -3.32
C ASN A 54 -17.06 0.65 -3.19
N SER A 55 -16.02 -0.15 -3.38
CA SER A 55 -14.65 0.21 -2.97
C SER A 55 -14.10 1.47 -3.66
N LYS A 56 -14.63 1.81 -4.83
CA LYS A 56 -14.25 2.98 -5.64
C LYS A 56 -15.18 4.18 -5.48
N GLU A 57 -16.17 4.10 -4.59
CA GLU A 57 -17.06 5.22 -4.30
C GLU A 57 -16.26 6.38 -3.66
N LYS A 58 -16.42 7.59 -4.22
CA LYS A 58 -15.78 8.80 -3.73
C LYS A 58 -16.50 9.31 -2.49
N LEU A 59 -15.82 9.29 -1.36
CA LEU A 59 -16.35 9.66 -0.05
C LEU A 59 -15.36 10.56 0.69
N PRO A 60 -15.84 11.44 1.58
CA PRO A 60 -14.96 12.25 2.41
C PRO A 60 -14.12 11.34 3.34
N PRO A 61 -12.78 11.37 3.28
CA PRO A 61 -11.90 10.50 4.06
C PRO A 61 -11.81 10.88 5.54
N ALA A 62 -12.23 12.10 5.90
CA ALA A 62 -11.97 12.69 7.22
C ALA A 62 -10.47 12.53 7.59
N SER A 63 -10.17 12.32 8.87
CA SER A 63 -8.79 12.11 9.36
C SER A 63 -8.04 10.90 8.80
N MET A 64 -8.66 10.03 7.97
CA MET A 64 -7.89 9.04 7.21
C MET A 64 -6.96 9.70 6.17
N THR A 65 -7.21 10.97 5.82
CA THR A 65 -6.28 11.84 5.07
C THR A 65 -4.86 11.80 5.62
N LYS A 66 -4.72 11.74 6.95
CA LYS A 66 -3.42 11.72 7.63
C LYS A 66 -2.59 10.48 7.32
N ILE A 67 -3.15 9.42 6.73
CA ILE A 67 -2.37 8.30 6.22
C ILE A 67 -1.45 8.76 5.09
N MET A 68 -1.92 9.65 4.19
CA MET A 68 -1.07 10.26 3.17
C MET A 68 -0.05 11.22 3.78
N THR A 69 -0.44 12.02 4.78
CA THR A 69 0.49 12.88 5.52
C THR A 69 1.61 12.08 6.17
N MET A 70 1.28 10.99 6.89
CA MET A 70 2.27 10.09 7.46
C MET A 70 3.14 9.43 6.40
N LEU A 71 2.59 9.04 5.24
CA LEU A 71 3.37 8.47 4.13
C LEU A 71 4.45 9.45 3.65
N LEU A 72 4.10 10.71 3.41
CA LEU A 72 5.08 11.71 2.96
C LEU A 72 6.12 12.04 4.05
N ILE A 73 5.73 12.03 5.34
CA ILE A 73 6.68 12.17 6.45
C ILE A 73 7.67 10.99 6.46
N MET A 74 7.17 9.75 6.37
CA MET A 74 8.03 8.55 6.34
C MET A 74 8.97 8.56 5.12
N GLU A 75 8.51 9.04 3.97
CA GLU A 75 9.35 9.24 2.79
C GLU A 75 10.44 10.30 3.01
N ALA A 76 10.13 11.40 3.69
CA ALA A 76 11.12 12.42 4.01
C ALA A 76 12.21 11.87 4.95
N ILE A 77 11.82 11.07 5.95
CA ILE A 77 12.74 10.36 6.85
C ILE A 77 13.62 9.36 6.07
N ASP A 78 13.02 8.49 5.26
CA ASP A 78 13.74 7.45 4.50
C ASP A 78 14.74 8.05 3.50
N LYS A 79 14.39 9.18 2.88
CA LYS A 79 15.26 9.93 1.95
C LYS A 79 16.30 10.81 2.67
N GLY A 80 16.33 10.83 4.00
CA GLY A 80 17.24 11.66 4.81
C GLY A 80 16.98 13.17 4.68
N LYS A 81 15.79 13.57 4.24
CA LYS A 81 15.35 14.98 4.18
C LYS A 81 14.85 15.51 5.51
N LEU A 82 14.54 14.61 6.43
CA LEU A 82 14.07 14.88 7.78
C LEU A 82 14.73 13.85 8.70
N THR A 83 15.04 14.22 9.93
CA THR A 83 15.45 13.25 10.97
C THR A 83 14.43 13.19 12.10
N TRP A 84 14.38 12.07 12.83
CA TRP A 84 13.41 11.90 13.92
C TRP A 84 13.56 12.89 15.06
N ASP A 85 14.79 13.35 15.32
CA ASP A 85 15.13 14.28 16.40
C ASP A 85 15.10 15.76 15.95
N GLU A 86 14.86 16.00 14.67
CA GLU A 86 14.73 17.36 14.12
C GLU A 86 13.56 18.09 14.76
N LYS A 87 13.81 19.31 15.22
CA LYS A 87 12.81 20.17 15.85
C LYS A 87 11.99 20.88 14.78
N ILE A 88 10.68 20.67 14.81
CA ILE A 88 9.70 21.39 14.00
C ILE A 88 9.10 22.49 14.83
N ARG A 89 9.23 23.72 14.34
CA ARG A 89 8.64 24.91 14.94
C ARG A 89 7.21 25.10 14.45
N THR A 90 6.29 25.27 15.40
CA THR A 90 4.87 25.46 15.11
C THR A 90 4.61 26.89 14.62
N SER A 91 3.90 27.04 13.51
CA SER A 91 3.41 28.33 13.01
C SER A 91 2.13 28.77 13.70
N GLU A 92 1.76 30.05 13.57
CA GLU A 92 0.44 30.53 14.00
C GLU A 92 -0.70 29.80 13.31
N ARG A 93 -0.54 29.48 12.01
CA ARG A 93 -1.52 28.72 11.24
C ARG A 93 -1.73 27.33 11.84
N ALA A 94 -0.65 26.58 12.06
CA ALA A 94 -0.71 25.25 12.65
C ALA A 94 -1.34 25.27 14.06
N ALA A 95 -0.97 26.24 14.90
CA ALA A 95 -1.55 26.41 16.23
C ALA A 95 -3.05 26.79 16.19
N SER A 96 -3.49 27.52 15.16
CA SER A 96 -4.88 27.97 14.99
C SER A 96 -5.85 26.89 14.50
N MET A 97 -5.34 25.68 14.17
CA MET A 97 -6.19 24.60 13.67
C MET A 97 -7.30 24.26 14.66
N GLY A 98 -8.45 23.79 14.17
CA GLY A 98 -9.51 23.22 15.01
C GLY A 98 -9.53 21.69 14.96
N GLY A 99 -10.51 21.06 15.59
CA GLY A 99 -10.69 19.61 15.57
C GLY A 99 -9.79 18.88 16.57
N SER A 100 -9.30 17.69 16.21
CA SER A 100 -8.35 16.96 17.06
C SER A 100 -6.98 17.65 17.03
N GLN A 101 -6.45 17.98 18.20
CA GLN A 101 -5.19 18.72 18.35
C GLN A 101 -4.36 18.14 19.49
N ILE A 102 -3.06 18.43 19.45
CA ILE A 102 -2.16 18.28 20.60
C ILE A 102 -1.91 19.63 21.30
N PHE A 103 -2.62 20.67 20.86
CA PHE A 103 -2.59 22.05 21.35
C PHE A 103 -1.17 22.63 21.31
N LEU A 104 -0.57 22.62 20.11
CA LEU A 104 0.70 23.31 19.88
C LEU A 104 0.52 24.83 20.03
N GLU A 105 1.49 25.49 20.67
CA GLU A 105 1.55 26.95 20.76
C GLU A 105 2.40 27.55 19.61
N PRO A 106 2.11 28.78 19.14
CA PRO A 106 2.96 29.44 18.15
C PRO A 106 4.42 29.53 18.63
N GLY A 107 5.36 29.06 17.81
CA GLY A 107 6.78 29.01 18.14
C GLY A 107 7.21 27.82 19.00
N GLU A 108 6.28 26.97 19.48
CA GLU A 108 6.63 25.74 20.17
C GLU A 108 7.37 24.78 19.24
N GLU A 109 8.43 24.15 19.74
CA GLU A 109 9.26 23.20 19.00
C GLU A 109 9.15 21.77 19.56
N MET A 110 8.67 20.85 18.72
CA MET A 110 8.63 19.42 19.02
C MET A 110 9.42 18.63 17.98
N THR A 111 9.99 17.51 18.38
CA THR A 111 10.72 16.64 17.45
C THR A 111 9.78 16.03 16.41
N ALA A 112 10.32 15.66 15.23
CA ALA A 112 9.55 14.94 14.21
C ALA A 112 8.90 13.66 14.76
N LYS A 113 9.58 12.99 15.69
CA LYS A 113 9.04 11.82 16.40
C LYS A 113 7.81 12.16 17.24
N GLU A 114 7.87 13.23 18.02
CA GLU A 114 6.75 13.69 18.84
C GLU A 114 5.58 14.19 17.98
N MET A 115 5.86 14.90 16.88
CA MET A 115 4.84 15.30 15.90
C MET A 115 4.17 14.08 15.27
N MET A 116 4.94 13.07 14.84
CA MET A 116 4.41 11.81 14.33
C MET A 116 3.55 11.08 15.37
N GLN A 117 3.95 11.05 16.65
CA GLN A 117 3.12 10.50 17.73
C GLN A 117 1.78 11.25 17.86
N GLY A 118 1.82 12.59 17.83
CA GLY A 118 0.62 13.43 17.86
C GLY A 118 -0.33 13.15 16.69
N ILE A 119 0.20 12.98 15.47
CA ILE A 119 -0.56 12.65 14.26
C ILE A 119 -1.14 11.23 14.33
N ALA A 120 -0.31 10.23 14.63
CA ALA A 120 -0.67 8.82 14.58
C ALA A 120 -1.66 8.42 15.69
N ILE A 121 -1.44 8.91 16.91
CA ILE A 121 -2.21 8.51 18.11
C ILE A 121 -3.34 9.52 18.35
N GLY A 122 -2.97 10.79 18.54
CA GLY A 122 -3.90 11.88 18.87
C GLY A 122 -4.68 12.44 17.69
N SER A 123 -4.30 12.07 16.45
CA SER A 123 -4.90 12.63 15.23
C SER A 123 -4.75 14.16 15.12
N GLY A 124 -3.69 14.73 15.69
CA GLY A 124 -3.45 16.17 15.77
C GLY A 124 -3.41 16.87 14.40
N ASN A 125 -4.31 17.82 14.19
CA ASN A 125 -4.42 18.66 13.00
C ASN A 125 -3.29 19.70 12.97
N ASP A 126 -3.04 20.33 14.10
CA ASP A 126 -1.92 21.23 14.36
C ASP A 126 -0.58 20.59 14.00
N ALA A 127 -0.30 19.39 14.51
CA ALA A 127 0.91 18.64 14.18
C ALA A 127 0.99 18.27 12.69
N SER A 128 -0.15 17.96 12.05
CA SER A 128 -0.17 17.64 10.62
C SER A 128 0.21 18.85 9.75
N VAL A 129 -0.32 20.03 10.08
CA VAL A 129 -0.02 21.29 9.37
C VAL A 129 1.42 21.72 9.62
N ALA A 130 1.89 21.70 10.88
CA ALA A 130 3.27 22.05 11.21
C ALA A 130 4.29 21.16 10.47
N MET A 131 4.06 19.85 10.42
CA MET A 131 4.91 18.93 9.66
C MET A 131 4.88 19.20 8.15
N ALA A 132 3.71 19.55 7.61
CA ALA A 132 3.56 19.85 6.20
C ALA A 132 4.32 21.12 5.80
N GLU A 133 4.16 22.20 6.58
CA GLU A 133 4.88 23.45 6.41
C GLU A 133 6.40 23.24 6.53
N HIS A 134 6.86 22.44 7.48
CA HIS A 134 8.28 22.14 7.65
C HIS A 134 8.88 21.39 6.46
N ILE A 135 8.17 20.37 5.95
CA ILE A 135 8.68 19.52 4.86
C ILE A 135 8.64 20.23 3.51
N ALA A 136 7.59 21.00 3.23
CA ALA A 136 7.30 21.56 1.91
C ALA A 136 7.43 23.09 1.81
N GLY A 137 7.65 23.78 2.94
CA GLY A 137 7.66 25.23 3.04
C GLY A 137 6.28 25.86 3.28
N SER A 138 5.20 25.19 2.87
CA SER A 138 3.81 25.57 3.17
C SER A 138 2.87 24.36 3.14
N GLU A 139 1.68 24.48 3.72
CA GLU A 139 0.66 23.43 3.63
C GLU A 139 0.22 23.23 2.17
N GLU A 140 0.11 24.30 1.39
CA GLU A 140 -0.28 24.25 -0.04
C GLU A 140 0.69 23.41 -0.86
N ALA A 141 1.99 23.64 -0.70
CA ALA A 141 3.03 22.88 -1.38
C ALA A 141 3.00 21.39 -0.94
N PHE A 142 2.70 21.13 0.33
CA PHE A 142 2.53 19.76 0.80
C PHE A 142 1.28 19.08 0.20
N ILE A 143 0.17 19.81 0.04
CA ILE A 143 -1.05 19.30 -0.63
C ILE A 143 -0.76 18.97 -2.10
N GLU A 144 0.07 19.75 -2.79
CA GLU A 144 0.57 19.41 -4.12
C GLU A 144 1.33 18.08 -4.10
N MET A 145 2.27 17.90 -3.15
CA MET A 145 2.98 16.63 -2.97
C MET A 145 2.04 15.45 -2.69
N MET A 146 0.99 15.65 -1.88
CA MET A 146 -0.02 14.62 -1.61
C MET A 146 -0.72 14.19 -2.90
N ASN A 147 -1.12 15.14 -3.76
CA ASN A 147 -1.81 14.85 -5.01
C ASN A 147 -0.87 14.34 -6.11
N ASP A 148 0.41 14.70 -6.08
CA ASP A 148 1.41 14.09 -6.96
C ASP A 148 1.68 12.64 -6.57
N LYS A 149 1.69 12.32 -5.27
CA LYS A 149 1.74 10.93 -4.79
C LYS A 149 0.51 10.12 -5.23
N VAL A 150 -0.68 10.73 -5.23
CA VAL A 150 -1.91 10.11 -5.78
C VAL A 150 -1.72 9.72 -7.25
N LYS A 151 -1.17 10.62 -8.07
CA LYS A 151 -0.87 10.34 -9.49
C LYS A 151 0.20 9.25 -9.65
N GLU A 152 1.27 9.31 -8.86
CA GLU A 152 2.36 8.33 -8.86
C GLU A 152 1.85 6.92 -8.55
N LEU A 153 0.94 6.81 -7.59
CA LEU A 153 0.29 5.55 -7.19
C LEU A 153 -0.85 5.13 -8.16
N GLY A 154 -1.17 5.94 -9.16
CA GLY A 154 -2.22 5.66 -10.14
C GLY A 154 -3.64 5.66 -9.58
N LEU A 155 -3.87 6.39 -8.49
CA LEU A 155 -5.13 6.45 -7.76
C LEU A 155 -6.10 7.39 -8.49
N LYS A 156 -7.34 6.93 -8.72
CA LYS A 156 -8.30 7.62 -9.60
C LYS A 156 -9.41 8.32 -8.84
N ASP A 157 -9.62 7.94 -7.59
CA ASP A 157 -10.77 8.30 -6.79
C ASP A 157 -10.35 9.03 -5.50
N THR A 158 -9.21 9.74 -5.55
CA THR A 158 -8.69 10.55 -4.44
C THR A 158 -8.24 11.95 -4.91
N VAL A 159 -8.63 12.98 -4.17
CA VAL A 159 -8.08 14.34 -4.23
C VAL A 159 -8.01 14.90 -2.81
N PHE A 160 -6.83 15.39 -2.41
CA PHE A 160 -6.63 16.05 -1.13
C PHE A 160 -6.64 17.57 -1.29
N LYS A 161 -7.29 18.26 -0.36
CA LYS A 161 -7.41 19.72 -0.26
C LYS A 161 -6.78 20.29 1.01
N ASN A 162 -6.47 19.42 1.97
CA ASN A 162 -5.77 19.76 3.21
C ASN A 162 -5.05 18.51 3.74
N THR A 163 -4.21 18.72 4.76
CA THR A 163 -3.39 17.66 5.37
C THR A 163 -4.09 16.91 6.50
N THR A 164 -5.25 17.41 6.92
CA THR A 164 -5.91 17.01 8.17
C THR A 164 -7.13 16.14 7.93
N GLY A 165 -7.81 16.31 6.80
CA GLY A 165 -9.11 15.74 6.50
C GLY A 165 -10.28 16.50 7.13
N LEU A 166 -10.11 17.78 7.47
CA LEU A 166 -11.26 18.65 7.73
C LEU A 166 -12.14 18.76 6.48
N PRO A 167 -13.47 18.93 6.62
CA PRO A 167 -14.38 19.07 5.48
C PRO A 167 -13.95 20.24 4.57
N GLU A 168 -13.80 19.95 3.29
CA GLU A 168 -13.41 20.92 2.26
C GLU A 168 -13.99 20.47 0.92
N SER A 169 -14.39 21.42 0.07
CA SER A 169 -15.04 21.10 -1.19
C SER A 169 -14.09 20.39 -2.14
N GLY A 170 -14.52 19.24 -2.67
CA GLY A 170 -13.69 18.41 -3.55
C GLY A 170 -12.56 17.65 -2.82
N HIS A 171 -12.61 17.52 -1.49
CA HIS A 171 -11.73 16.66 -0.70
C HIS A 171 -12.34 15.26 -0.54
N TYR A 172 -11.86 14.28 -1.29
CA TYR A 172 -12.44 12.93 -1.30
C TYR A 172 -11.37 11.85 -1.48
N SER A 173 -11.74 10.61 -1.11
CA SER A 173 -10.98 9.40 -1.39
C SER A 173 -11.94 8.22 -1.61
N SER A 174 -11.41 7.03 -1.84
CA SER A 174 -12.20 5.78 -1.89
C SER A 174 -11.63 4.73 -0.96
N ALA A 175 -12.40 3.69 -0.64
CA ALA A 175 -11.90 2.59 0.19
C ALA A 175 -10.72 1.88 -0.48
N TYR A 176 -10.79 1.68 -1.81
CA TYR A 176 -9.72 1.11 -2.61
C TYR A 176 -8.45 1.97 -2.52
N ASP A 177 -8.55 3.26 -2.82
CA ASP A 177 -7.38 4.14 -2.85
C ASP A 177 -6.76 4.29 -1.45
N MET A 178 -7.57 4.38 -0.39
CA MET A 178 -7.05 4.38 0.99
C MET A 178 -6.32 3.08 1.34
N ALA A 179 -6.76 1.92 0.83
CA ALA A 179 -6.06 0.65 1.03
C ALA A 179 -4.71 0.61 0.30
N ILE A 180 -4.62 1.22 -0.90
CA ILE A 180 -3.35 1.35 -1.63
C ILE A 180 -2.40 2.32 -0.92
N ILE A 181 -2.87 3.48 -0.45
CA ILE A 181 -2.06 4.44 0.31
C ILE A 181 -1.55 3.79 1.60
N ALA A 182 -2.40 3.04 2.31
CA ALA A 182 -2.01 2.29 3.50
C ALA A 182 -0.97 1.20 3.18
N LYS A 183 -1.13 0.49 2.05
CA LYS A 183 -0.15 -0.49 1.59
C LYS A 183 1.21 0.17 1.34
N GLU A 184 1.23 1.35 0.71
CA GLU A 184 2.45 2.10 0.45
C GLU A 184 3.12 2.57 1.76
N LEU A 185 2.33 3.11 2.69
CA LEU A 185 2.81 3.50 4.02
C LEU A 185 3.42 2.33 4.79
N LEU A 186 2.84 1.13 4.67
CA LEU A 186 3.31 -0.08 5.35
C LEU A 186 4.59 -0.69 4.77
N LYS A 187 5.21 -0.06 3.76
CA LYS A 187 6.60 -0.36 3.36
C LYS A 187 7.62 0.19 4.36
N TYR A 188 7.24 1.21 5.13
CA TYR A 188 8.05 1.82 6.18
C TYR A 188 7.69 1.19 7.53
N GLU A 189 8.37 0.09 7.88
CA GLU A 189 8.00 -0.76 9.04
C GLU A 189 7.94 -0.02 10.38
N ASP A 190 8.66 1.09 10.53
CA ASP A 190 8.64 1.92 11.73
C ASP A 190 7.27 2.57 12.01
N ILE A 191 6.39 2.73 11.01
CA ILE A 191 5.11 3.40 11.20
C ILE A 191 4.23 2.70 12.25
N THR A 192 4.29 1.36 12.33
CA THR A 192 3.46 0.59 13.28
C THR A 192 3.95 0.75 14.71
N LYS A 193 5.20 1.22 14.93
CA LYS A 193 5.68 1.64 16.26
C LYS A 193 4.93 2.87 16.79
N PHE A 194 4.30 3.65 15.92
CA PHE A 194 3.47 4.79 16.29
C PHE A 194 1.98 4.42 16.26
N THR A 195 1.48 3.88 15.14
CA THR A 195 0.05 3.59 14.97
C THR A 195 -0.43 2.41 15.82
N GLY A 196 0.49 1.54 16.25
CA GLY A 196 0.22 0.39 17.11
C GLY A 196 0.30 0.68 18.61
N LEU A 197 0.58 1.93 19.01
CA LEU A 197 0.49 2.31 20.42
C LEU A 197 -0.96 2.64 20.79
N TYR A 198 -1.43 2.09 21.91
CA TYR A 198 -2.76 2.44 22.43
C TYR A 198 -2.77 3.85 23.05
N GLU A 199 -1.70 4.21 23.74
CA GLU A 199 -1.55 5.50 24.40
C GLU A 199 -0.07 5.89 24.44
N SER A 200 0.17 7.18 24.62
CA SER A 200 1.50 7.76 24.80
C SER A 200 1.37 9.11 25.50
N TYR A 201 2.49 9.76 25.77
CA TYR A 201 2.52 11.09 26.34
C TYR A 201 3.43 11.98 25.51
N LEU A 202 3.03 13.24 25.39
CA LEU A 202 3.87 14.32 24.89
C LEU A 202 4.23 15.22 26.07
N ARG A 203 5.35 15.95 25.96
CA ARG A 203 5.77 16.95 26.95
C ARG A 203 5.89 16.35 28.37
N GLU A 204 6.30 15.09 28.46
CA GLU A 204 6.18 14.27 29.68
C GLU A 204 6.90 14.85 30.90
N ASN A 205 8.01 15.56 30.69
CA ASN A 205 8.82 16.16 31.76
C ASN A 205 8.51 17.66 31.96
N THR A 206 7.30 18.10 31.61
CA THR A 206 6.85 19.49 31.76
C THR A 206 5.52 19.55 32.49
N ASP A 207 5.16 20.73 32.97
CA ASP A 207 3.82 21.05 33.48
C ASP A 207 2.71 20.91 32.42
N LYS A 208 3.08 20.92 31.13
CA LYS A 208 2.19 20.73 29.97
C LYS A 208 2.09 19.28 29.50
N LYS A 209 2.37 18.28 30.36
CA LYS A 209 2.25 16.85 30.02
C LYS A 209 0.90 16.56 29.37
N PHE A 210 0.93 16.00 28.16
CA PHE A 210 -0.26 15.78 27.36
C PHE A 210 -0.45 14.29 27.06
N TRP A 211 -1.59 13.73 27.46
CA TRP A 211 -1.91 12.32 27.25
C TRP A 211 -2.52 12.10 25.87
N LEU A 212 -1.91 11.22 25.09
CA LEU A 212 -2.41 10.77 23.80
C LEU A 212 -3.11 9.43 23.96
N VAL A 213 -4.32 9.32 23.41
CA VAL A 213 -5.06 8.06 23.35
C VAL A 213 -5.42 7.76 21.92
N ASN A 214 -5.06 6.57 21.46
CA ASN A 214 -5.32 6.15 20.10
C ASN A 214 -6.83 6.07 19.85
N THR A 215 -7.25 6.77 18.81
CA THR A 215 -8.61 6.77 18.30
C THR A 215 -9.03 5.38 17.78
N ASN A 216 -8.07 4.58 17.29
CA ASN A 216 -8.29 3.19 16.89
C ASN A 216 -8.19 2.26 18.10
N LYS A 217 -9.34 2.02 18.75
CA LYS A 217 -9.42 1.11 19.91
C LYS A 217 -9.06 -0.34 19.58
N LEU A 218 -9.13 -0.78 18.32
CA LEU A 218 -8.79 -2.15 17.95
C LEU A 218 -7.32 -2.50 18.21
N VAL A 219 -6.42 -1.52 18.26
CA VAL A 219 -5.02 -1.70 18.65
C VAL A 219 -4.87 -2.37 20.02
N ARG A 220 -5.80 -2.12 20.95
CA ARG A 220 -5.81 -2.75 22.28
C ARG A 220 -6.66 -4.02 22.35
N PHE A 221 -7.72 -4.10 21.55
CA PHE A 221 -8.77 -5.11 21.74
C PHE A 221 -8.80 -6.21 20.68
N TYR A 222 -8.03 -6.09 19.59
CA TYR A 222 -7.93 -7.12 18.56
C TYR A 222 -6.47 -7.55 18.38
N PRO A 223 -6.12 -8.81 18.72
CA PRO A 223 -4.74 -9.30 18.59
C PRO A 223 -4.21 -9.17 17.15
N GLY A 224 -3.05 -8.54 17.03
CA GLY A 224 -2.36 -8.35 15.76
C GLY A 224 -2.71 -7.05 15.02
N VAL A 225 -3.68 -6.25 15.49
CA VAL A 225 -3.91 -4.90 14.96
C VAL A 225 -2.85 -3.94 15.49
N ASP A 226 -2.18 -3.24 14.57
CA ASP A 226 -1.11 -2.29 14.86
C ASP A 226 -1.25 -0.97 14.07
N GLY A 227 -2.46 -0.68 13.60
CA GLY A 227 -2.78 0.57 12.90
C GLY A 227 -4.11 0.54 12.17
N LEU A 228 -4.42 1.51 11.31
CA LEU A 228 -3.61 2.69 10.99
C LEU A 228 -4.30 3.96 11.47
N LYS A 229 -5.49 4.27 10.94
CA LYS A 229 -6.12 5.56 11.22
C LYS A 229 -7.64 5.56 11.11
N THR A 230 -8.28 6.12 12.14
CA THR A 230 -9.71 6.45 12.12
C THR A 230 -9.97 7.80 11.45
N GLY A 231 -11.19 7.99 10.96
CA GLY A 231 -11.73 9.28 10.54
C GLY A 231 -13.18 9.46 10.98
N PHE A 232 -13.54 10.69 11.36
CA PHE A 232 -14.92 11.08 11.63
C PHE A 232 -15.15 12.55 11.29
N THR A 233 -16.22 12.81 10.56
CA THR A 233 -16.89 14.12 10.45
C THR A 233 -18.40 13.86 10.36
N ALA A 234 -19.22 14.91 10.49
CA ALA A 234 -20.67 14.77 10.34
C ALA A 234 -21.07 14.18 8.97
N GLU A 235 -20.32 14.53 7.92
CA GLU A 235 -20.50 14.08 6.53
C GLU A 235 -19.95 12.66 6.30
N ALA A 236 -18.73 12.39 6.73
CA ALA A 236 -18.06 11.10 6.52
C ALA A 236 -18.60 9.97 7.40
N LYS A 237 -19.23 10.31 8.53
CA LYS A 237 -19.54 9.36 9.61
C LYS A 237 -18.27 8.63 10.06
N TYR A 238 -18.40 7.43 10.63
CA TYR A 238 -17.26 6.72 11.22
C TYR A 238 -16.53 5.87 10.18
N CYS A 239 -15.26 6.20 9.94
CA CYS A 239 -14.38 5.54 8.99
C CYS A 239 -13.13 4.97 9.67
N LEU A 240 -12.52 3.93 9.11
CA LEU A 240 -11.26 3.36 9.59
C LEU A 240 -10.54 2.61 8.49
N THR A 241 -9.24 2.89 8.37
CA THR A 241 -8.27 2.03 7.72
C THR A 241 -7.47 1.32 8.81
N ALA A 242 -7.66 0.01 8.93
CA ALA A 242 -6.97 -0.84 9.89
C ALA A 242 -5.97 -1.76 9.18
N THR A 243 -4.89 -2.11 9.88
CA THR A 243 -3.99 -3.18 9.47
C THR A 243 -3.78 -4.14 10.63
N ALA A 244 -3.67 -5.42 10.29
CA ALA A 244 -3.38 -6.46 11.26
C ALA A 244 -2.43 -7.49 10.67
N GLN A 245 -1.58 -8.07 11.52
CA GLN A 245 -0.68 -9.15 11.15
C GLN A 245 -0.87 -10.37 12.06
N LYS A 246 -0.97 -11.55 11.45
CA LYS A 246 -1.05 -12.83 12.14
C LYS A 246 -0.34 -13.91 11.33
N ASN A 247 0.54 -14.68 11.96
CA ASN A 247 1.28 -15.79 11.34
C ASN A 247 1.99 -15.41 10.02
N GLY A 248 2.59 -14.22 9.98
CA GLY A 248 3.28 -13.70 8.80
C GLY A 248 2.37 -13.10 7.71
N MET A 249 1.05 -13.29 7.78
CA MET A 249 0.09 -12.65 6.86
C MET A 249 -0.30 -11.27 7.40
N ARG A 250 -0.19 -10.23 6.57
CA ARG A 250 -0.68 -8.89 6.89
C ARG A 250 -1.83 -8.49 5.97
N VAL A 251 -2.88 -7.97 6.58
CA VAL A 251 -4.07 -7.51 5.85
C VAL A 251 -4.34 -6.04 6.14
N ILE A 252 -5.05 -5.40 5.22
CA ILE A 252 -5.53 -4.02 5.34
C ILE A 252 -7.04 -4.04 5.11
N ALA A 253 -7.78 -3.53 6.08
CA ALA A 253 -9.24 -3.44 6.05
C ALA A 253 -9.64 -1.96 6.11
N VAL A 254 -10.41 -1.50 5.13
CA VAL A 254 -10.91 -0.12 5.09
C VAL A 254 -12.43 -0.14 5.12
N VAL A 255 -13.02 0.73 5.94
CA VAL A 255 -14.46 0.98 6.04
C VAL A 255 -14.72 2.47 6.02
N PHE A 256 -15.70 2.91 5.22
CA PHE A 256 -16.24 4.26 5.24
C PHE A 256 -17.71 4.27 5.68
N GLY A 257 -18.10 5.34 6.36
CA GLY A 257 -19.52 5.69 6.49
C GLY A 257 -20.33 4.80 7.43
N ALA A 258 -19.72 4.20 8.46
CA ALA A 258 -20.50 3.47 9.46
C ALA A 258 -21.28 4.45 10.37
N PRO A 259 -22.47 4.09 10.86
CA PRO A 259 -23.31 4.98 11.67
C PRO A 259 -22.73 5.29 13.05
N THR A 260 -21.99 4.35 13.65
CA THR A 260 -21.39 4.49 14.98
C THR A 260 -19.95 3.97 15.01
N ALA A 261 -19.16 4.41 15.99
CA ALA A 261 -17.82 3.88 16.22
C ALA A 261 -17.81 2.37 16.52
N LYS A 262 -18.83 1.88 17.23
CA LYS A 262 -19.03 0.47 17.55
C LYS A 262 -19.25 -0.34 16.27
N GLU A 263 -20.09 0.17 15.37
CA GLU A 263 -20.44 -0.56 14.14
C GLU A 263 -19.26 -0.56 13.17
N ARG A 264 -18.54 0.56 13.06
CA ARG A 264 -17.26 0.64 12.34
C ARG A 264 -16.27 -0.43 12.84
N ASN A 265 -16.08 -0.53 14.16
CA ASN A 265 -15.15 -1.51 14.73
C ASN A 265 -15.63 -2.94 14.47
N ALA A 266 -16.92 -3.21 14.63
CA ALA A 266 -17.50 -4.53 14.36
C ALA A 266 -17.31 -4.98 12.91
N GLN A 267 -17.52 -4.10 11.92
CA GLN A 267 -17.33 -4.46 10.51
C GLN A 267 -15.86 -4.72 10.18
N VAL A 268 -14.94 -3.90 10.69
CA VAL A 268 -13.50 -4.12 10.51
C VAL A 268 -13.07 -5.45 11.14
N THR A 269 -13.49 -5.74 12.38
CA THR A 269 -13.22 -7.03 13.05
C THR A 269 -13.70 -8.21 12.21
N LYS A 270 -14.93 -8.17 11.67
CA LYS A 270 -15.44 -9.24 10.78
C LYS A 270 -14.57 -9.45 9.54
N MET A 271 -14.10 -8.37 8.92
CA MET A 271 -13.20 -8.46 7.75
C MET A 271 -11.86 -9.09 8.12
N LEU A 272 -11.27 -8.70 9.26
CA LEU A 272 -10.02 -9.29 9.75
C LEU A 272 -10.20 -10.79 10.07
N ASP A 273 -11.28 -11.16 10.77
CA ASP A 273 -11.60 -12.54 11.10
C ASP A 273 -11.85 -13.39 9.86
N TYR A 274 -12.56 -12.85 8.86
CA TYR A 274 -12.71 -13.48 7.57
C TYR A 274 -11.35 -13.73 6.91
N ALA A 275 -10.47 -12.72 6.87
CA ALA A 275 -9.16 -12.86 6.27
C ALA A 275 -8.35 -14.00 6.92
N PHE A 276 -8.23 -13.96 8.24
CA PHE A 276 -7.42 -14.93 8.99
C PHE A 276 -8.07 -16.31 9.14
N SER A 277 -9.38 -16.44 8.95
CA SER A 277 -10.06 -17.74 8.93
C SER A 277 -9.99 -18.42 7.56
N GLN A 278 -10.05 -17.66 6.47
CA GLN A 278 -10.12 -18.21 5.11
C GLN A 278 -8.77 -18.32 4.43
N TYR A 279 -7.81 -17.45 4.76
CA TYR A 279 -6.57 -17.32 4.03
C TYR A 279 -5.33 -17.53 4.90
N GLN A 280 -4.24 -17.86 4.24
CA GLN A 280 -2.91 -17.93 4.80
C GLN A 280 -1.87 -17.52 3.74
N THR A 281 -0.73 -17.03 4.19
CA THR A 281 0.41 -16.73 3.32
C THR A 281 1.53 -17.74 3.55
N GLN A 282 2.15 -18.19 2.47
CA GLN A 282 3.40 -18.94 2.52
C GLN A 282 4.54 -18.04 2.01
N PRO A 283 5.57 -17.75 2.82
CA PRO A 283 6.68 -16.94 2.37
C PRO A 283 7.45 -17.67 1.25
N VAL A 284 7.71 -16.97 0.16
CA VAL A 284 8.48 -17.49 -1.00
C VAL A 284 9.86 -16.86 -1.03
N TYR A 285 9.93 -15.54 -0.88
CA TYR A 285 11.18 -14.78 -0.89
C TYR A 285 11.21 -13.77 0.24
N LYS A 286 12.37 -13.62 0.89
CA LYS A 286 12.61 -12.53 1.84
C LYS A 286 12.89 -11.23 1.08
N ARG A 287 12.79 -10.08 1.76
CA ARG A 287 13.28 -8.79 1.23
C ARG A 287 14.79 -8.87 0.98
N ASN A 288 15.29 -8.18 -0.05
CA ASN A 288 16.70 -8.14 -0.44
C ASN A 288 17.31 -9.52 -0.78
N GLN A 289 16.47 -10.52 -1.10
CA GLN A 289 16.96 -11.82 -1.53
C GLN A 289 17.39 -11.76 -2.99
N THR A 290 18.63 -12.17 -3.29
CA THR A 290 19.13 -12.23 -4.67
C THR A 290 18.37 -13.31 -5.45
N ILE A 291 17.71 -12.90 -6.54
CA ILE A 291 16.93 -13.78 -7.44
C ILE A 291 17.67 -14.00 -8.76
N GLY A 292 18.53 -13.07 -9.15
CA GLY A 292 19.31 -13.18 -10.37
C GLY A 292 20.41 -12.12 -10.46
N VAL A 293 21.08 -12.09 -11.60
CA VAL A 293 22.16 -11.14 -11.89
C VAL A 293 21.90 -10.49 -13.23
N ALA A 294 21.89 -9.16 -13.25
CA ALA A 294 21.68 -8.37 -14.46
C ALA A 294 23.01 -7.86 -15.01
N LYS A 295 23.23 -7.99 -16.33
CA LYS A 295 24.43 -7.48 -16.99
C LYS A 295 24.32 -5.98 -17.20
N VAL A 296 25.38 -5.25 -16.86
CA VAL A 296 25.45 -3.80 -16.96
C VAL A 296 26.52 -3.41 -17.97
N SER A 297 26.10 -2.73 -19.02
CA SER A 297 26.96 -2.13 -20.03
C SER A 297 27.53 -0.80 -19.54
N LYS A 298 28.78 -0.52 -19.91
CA LYS A 298 29.52 0.70 -19.56
C LYS A 298 29.59 1.02 -18.05
N GLY A 299 29.29 0.06 -17.17
CA GLY A 299 29.41 0.20 -15.73
C GLY A 299 30.81 -0.11 -15.22
N GLN A 300 31.21 0.51 -14.11
CA GLN A 300 32.43 0.17 -13.38
C GLN A 300 32.45 -1.32 -13.03
N GLU A 301 31.29 -1.86 -12.67
CA GLU A 301 31.01 -3.30 -12.59
C GLU A 301 30.26 -3.76 -13.85
N LYS A 302 30.48 -5.02 -14.25
CA LYS A 302 29.81 -5.61 -15.44
C LYS A 302 28.43 -6.18 -15.12
N THR A 303 28.08 -6.26 -13.84
CA THR A 303 26.85 -6.90 -13.36
C THR A 303 26.35 -6.24 -12.10
N VAL A 304 25.05 -6.36 -11.84
CA VAL A 304 24.42 -6.01 -10.56
C VAL A 304 23.48 -7.13 -10.13
N GLU A 305 23.46 -7.45 -8.84
CA GLU A 305 22.50 -8.40 -8.28
C GLU A 305 21.08 -7.83 -8.36
N ALA A 306 20.17 -8.63 -8.89
CA ALA A 306 18.74 -8.34 -8.93
C ALA A 306 18.10 -8.98 -7.69
N VAL A 307 17.66 -8.14 -6.76
CA VAL A 307 17.07 -8.55 -5.48
C VAL A 307 15.58 -8.23 -5.43
N THR A 308 14.84 -8.94 -4.58
CA THR A 308 13.46 -8.57 -4.23
C THR A 308 13.45 -7.23 -3.48
N SER A 309 12.60 -6.29 -3.91
CA SER A 309 12.42 -5.00 -3.20
C SER A 309 11.65 -5.18 -1.88
N GLU A 310 10.79 -6.20 -1.81
CA GLU A 310 9.84 -6.50 -0.74
C GLU A 310 9.80 -8.02 -0.48
N PRO A 311 9.37 -8.48 0.72
CA PRO A 311 9.10 -9.90 0.92
C PRO A 311 7.98 -10.36 -0.01
N LEU A 312 8.13 -11.54 -0.62
CA LEU A 312 7.13 -12.11 -1.52
C LEU A 312 6.50 -13.32 -0.86
N SER A 313 5.19 -13.26 -0.73
CA SER A 313 4.37 -14.29 -0.11
C SER A 313 3.32 -14.79 -1.09
N LEU A 314 3.02 -16.09 -1.00
CA LEU A 314 1.98 -16.73 -1.76
C LEU A 314 0.72 -16.83 -0.91
N LEU A 315 -0.32 -16.09 -1.29
CA LEU A 315 -1.63 -16.16 -0.65
C LEU A 315 -2.40 -17.38 -1.17
N THR A 316 -2.88 -18.23 -0.25
CA THR A 316 -3.82 -19.32 -0.56
C THR A 316 -5.01 -19.30 0.38
N LYS A 317 -6.09 -20.00 -0.02
CA LYS A 317 -7.09 -20.40 0.97
C LYS A 317 -6.52 -21.46 1.89
N LYS A 318 -6.97 -21.50 3.14
CA LYS A 318 -6.59 -22.55 4.08
C LYS A 318 -7.07 -23.91 3.57
N GLY A 319 -6.24 -24.94 3.74
CA GLY A 319 -6.47 -26.29 3.23
C GLY A 319 -6.14 -26.50 1.75
N GLU A 320 -5.81 -25.44 1.01
CA GLU A 320 -5.41 -25.55 -0.39
C GLU A 320 -3.95 -26.03 -0.51
N LYS A 321 -3.71 -27.10 -1.28
CA LYS A 321 -2.35 -27.61 -1.53
C LYS A 321 -1.59 -26.64 -2.44
N THR A 322 -0.39 -26.22 -2.02
CA THR A 322 0.48 -25.29 -2.77
C THR A 322 1.38 -25.95 -3.81
N LYS A 323 1.07 -27.21 -4.17
CA LYS A 323 1.74 -27.88 -5.30
C LYS A 323 1.42 -27.10 -6.59
N ASP A 324 2.38 -27.03 -7.50
CA ASP A 324 2.27 -26.45 -8.86
C ASP A 324 2.49 -24.94 -9.05
N VAL A 325 3.21 -24.28 -8.12
CA VAL A 325 3.66 -22.89 -8.34
C VAL A 325 4.97 -22.88 -9.12
N LYS A 326 4.91 -22.43 -10.38
CA LYS A 326 6.08 -22.20 -11.23
C LYS A 326 6.60 -20.77 -11.06
N GLN A 327 7.92 -20.62 -11.08
CA GLN A 327 8.57 -19.33 -10.95
C GLN A 327 9.17 -18.91 -12.30
N LYS A 328 8.88 -17.68 -12.73
CA LYS A 328 9.44 -17.10 -13.96
C LYS A 328 10.16 -15.81 -13.63
N VAL A 329 11.48 -15.83 -13.68
CA VAL A 329 12.35 -14.66 -13.49
C VAL A 329 12.67 -14.06 -14.86
N THR A 330 12.50 -12.75 -14.99
CA THR A 330 12.87 -11.98 -16.18
C THR A 330 13.84 -10.89 -15.77
N ILE A 331 15.06 -10.92 -16.31
CA ILE A 331 16.09 -9.90 -16.08
C ILE A 331 16.17 -9.01 -17.31
N GLN A 332 16.21 -7.70 -17.12
CA GLN A 332 16.33 -6.75 -18.22
C GLN A 332 17.67 -6.95 -18.94
N LYS A 333 17.61 -6.90 -20.27
CA LYS A 333 18.81 -6.93 -21.12
C LYS A 333 19.28 -5.49 -21.34
N ASN A 334 20.58 -5.33 -21.59
CA ASN A 334 21.18 -4.05 -22.00
C ASN A 334 21.05 -2.90 -20.98
N LEU A 335 21.02 -3.20 -19.68
CA LEU A 335 21.12 -2.17 -18.66
C LEU A 335 22.42 -1.36 -18.89
N LYS A 336 22.34 -0.04 -18.76
CA LYS A 336 23.46 0.85 -18.98
C LYS A 336 23.70 1.67 -17.72
N ALA A 337 24.95 1.77 -17.30
CA ALA A 337 25.31 2.61 -16.17
C ALA A 337 25.09 4.12 -16.49
N PRO A 338 24.79 4.97 -15.48
CA PRO A 338 24.70 4.63 -14.06
C PRO A 338 23.40 3.89 -13.69
N ILE A 339 23.51 2.95 -12.76
CA ILE A 339 22.36 2.30 -12.11
C ILE A 339 22.44 2.66 -10.63
N LYS A 340 21.34 3.08 -10.03
CA LYS A 340 21.23 3.32 -8.59
C LYS A 340 20.65 2.09 -7.90
N LYS A 341 21.03 1.89 -6.64
CA LYS A 341 20.36 0.95 -5.75
C LYS A 341 18.86 1.25 -5.76
N GLY A 342 18.05 0.21 -5.93
CA GLY A 342 16.59 0.35 -6.04
C GLY A 342 16.06 0.46 -7.47
N ASP A 343 16.89 0.76 -8.47
CA ASP A 343 16.46 0.78 -9.87
C ASP A 343 15.95 -0.60 -10.30
N GLN A 344 14.83 -0.64 -11.02
CA GLN A 344 14.28 -1.89 -11.52
C GLN A 344 15.19 -2.50 -12.60
N VAL A 345 15.69 -3.71 -12.33
CA VAL A 345 16.57 -4.48 -13.23
C VAL A 345 15.93 -5.78 -13.72
N GLY A 346 14.71 -6.08 -13.28
CA GLY A 346 13.97 -7.27 -13.68
C GLY A 346 12.60 -7.38 -13.04
N SER A 347 12.04 -8.58 -13.07
CA SER A 347 10.80 -8.95 -12.41
C SER A 347 10.75 -10.46 -12.14
N VAL A 348 10.07 -10.85 -11.08
CA VAL A 348 9.73 -12.25 -10.78
C VAL A 348 8.22 -12.43 -10.84
N LYS A 349 7.78 -13.47 -11.54
CA LYS A 349 6.38 -13.90 -11.62
C LYS A 349 6.21 -15.26 -11.00
N LEU A 350 5.21 -15.41 -10.12
CA LEU A 350 4.73 -16.71 -9.66
C LEU A 350 3.49 -17.08 -10.47
N ILE A 351 3.49 -18.27 -11.05
CA ILE A 351 2.47 -18.76 -11.97
C ILE A 351 1.90 -20.06 -11.41
N ARG A 352 0.58 -20.13 -11.27
CA ARG A 352 -0.13 -21.34 -10.83
C ARG A 352 -1.29 -21.61 -11.75
N ASN A 353 -1.41 -22.84 -12.23
CA ASN A 353 -2.46 -23.26 -13.19
C ASN A 353 -2.54 -22.32 -14.41
N GLY A 354 -1.39 -21.90 -14.94
CA GLY A 354 -1.29 -20.96 -16.07
C GLY A 354 -1.60 -19.50 -15.75
N LYS A 355 -2.11 -19.17 -14.55
CA LYS A 355 -2.40 -17.79 -14.13
C LYS A 355 -1.25 -17.20 -13.33
N VAL A 356 -0.88 -15.95 -13.64
CA VAL A 356 0.07 -15.18 -12.83
C VAL A 356 -0.63 -14.80 -11.52
N ILE A 357 -0.12 -15.33 -10.41
CA ILE A 357 -0.66 -15.08 -9.07
C ILE A 357 0.10 -13.99 -8.32
N LEU A 358 1.36 -13.75 -8.69
CA LEU A 358 2.18 -12.66 -8.16
C LEU A 358 3.12 -12.17 -9.27
N ASN A 359 3.30 -10.86 -9.35
CA ASN A 359 4.28 -10.21 -10.20
C ASN A 359 4.96 -9.10 -9.38
N SER A 360 6.27 -9.18 -9.20
CA SER A 360 7.02 -8.22 -8.40
C SER A 360 8.30 -7.78 -9.12
N PRO A 361 8.67 -6.49 -9.09
CA PRO A 361 9.92 -6.01 -9.66
C PRO A 361 11.13 -6.59 -8.91
N LEU A 362 12.22 -6.78 -9.64
CA LEU A 362 13.54 -7.01 -9.05
C LEU A 362 14.36 -5.74 -9.21
N VAL A 363 15.01 -5.32 -8.13
CA VAL A 363 15.74 -4.06 -8.05
C VAL A 363 17.24 -4.28 -7.88
N ALA A 364 18.04 -3.30 -8.28
CA ALA A 364 19.49 -3.31 -8.11
C ALA A 364 19.85 -3.26 -6.61
N LYS A 365 20.67 -4.21 -6.14
CA LYS A 365 21.12 -4.26 -4.74
C LYS A 365 22.04 -3.10 -4.34
N LYS A 366 22.77 -2.54 -5.30
CA LYS A 366 23.76 -1.48 -5.10
C LYS A 366 23.89 -0.59 -6.33
N ASP A 367 24.52 0.57 -6.14
CA ASP A 367 24.87 1.46 -7.23
C ASP A 367 25.93 0.85 -8.15
N VAL A 368 25.77 1.05 -9.46
CA VAL A 368 26.79 0.80 -10.48
C VAL A 368 27.09 2.10 -11.21
N LYS A 369 28.20 2.73 -10.84
CA LYS A 369 28.70 3.95 -11.50
C LYS A 369 29.14 3.65 -12.93
N GLN A 370 29.19 4.69 -13.76
CA GLN A 370 29.76 4.58 -15.11
C GLN A 370 31.25 4.27 -15.03
N ALA A 371 31.73 3.39 -15.91
CA ALA A 371 33.15 3.10 -16.04
C ALA A 371 33.89 4.31 -16.64
N GLY A 372 35.04 4.65 -16.07
CA GLY A 372 35.96 5.62 -16.65
C GLY A 372 36.55 5.14 -17.98
N PHE A 373 37.08 6.09 -18.76
CA PHE A 373 37.65 5.86 -20.09
C PHE A 373 38.67 4.71 -20.11
N TRP A 374 39.63 4.69 -19.17
CA TRP A 374 40.66 3.65 -19.07
C TRP A 374 40.09 2.24 -18.84
N THR A 375 39.02 2.13 -18.05
CA THR A 375 38.34 0.85 -17.78
C THR A 375 37.61 0.35 -19.02
N LEU A 376 37.01 1.25 -19.80
CA LEU A 376 36.38 0.92 -21.07
C LEU A 376 37.44 0.52 -22.11
N TYR A 377 38.52 1.29 -22.22
CA TYR A 377 39.64 1.04 -23.14
C TYR A 377 40.27 -0.35 -22.90
N LYS A 378 40.62 -0.67 -21.65
CA LYS A 378 41.16 -2.00 -21.27
C LYS A 378 40.20 -3.15 -21.62
N ARG A 379 38.88 -2.93 -21.47
CA ARG A 379 37.87 -3.95 -21.78
C ARG A 379 37.71 -4.18 -23.29
N SER A 380 37.80 -3.12 -24.08
CA SER A 380 37.81 -3.23 -25.55
C SER A 380 39.06 -3.97 -26.02
N PHE A 381 40.26 -3.59 -25.55
CA PHE A 381 41.51 -4.26 -25.92
C PHE A 381 41.60 -5.71 -25.42
N GLY A 382 41.12 -6.00 -24.22
CA GLY A 382 41.09 -7.37 -23.67
C GLY A 382 40.09 -8.31 -24.37
N MET A 383 39.15 -7.80 -25.16
CA MET A 383 38.33 -8.64 -26.05
C MET A 383 39.11 -9.05 -27.30
N PHE A 384 40.00 -8.19 -27.82
CA PHE A 384 40.84 -8.52 -28.97
C PHE A 384 41.88 -9.60 -28.66
N THR A 385 42.41 -9.66 -27.43
CA THR A 385 43.38 -10.72 -27.05
C THR A 385 42.74 -12.07 -26.72
N LYS A 386 41.43 -12.11 -26.45
CA LYS A 386 40.67 -13.37 -26.25
C LYS A 386 40.03 -13.91 -27.53
N ALA A 387 39.81 -13.09 -28.55
CA ALA A 387 39.24 -13.49 -29.83
C ALA A 387 40.25 -14.21 -30.76
N GLY A 388 41.53 -14.27 -30.39
CA GLY A 388 42.59 -14.98 -31.10
C GLY A 388 42.98 -16.34 -30.52
N LYS A 389 42.11 -16.97 -29.71
CA LYS A 389 42.28 -18.34 -29.21
C LYS A 389 41.10 -19.21 -29.60
#